data_AF-A0A376JT82-F1
#
_entry.id   AF-A0A376JT82-F1
#
_cell.length_a   1.000
_cell.length_b   1.000
_cell.length_c   1.000
_cell.angle_alpha   90.00
_cell.angle_beta   90.00
_cell.angle_gamma   90.00
#
_symmetry.space_group_name_H-M   'P 1'
#
loop_
_entity.id
_entity.type
_entity.pdbx_description
1 polymer ?
#
loop_
_entity_poly.entity_id
_entity_poly.type
_entity_poly.pdbx_seq_one_letter_code
_entity_poly.pdbx_strand_id
1 'polypeptide(L)'
;MGSGWIPVLPRLTAMKNRVYQFQDEDRRRFVVKFYRPERWTADQILEEHQFALQLVNDEVPVAAPVAFNGQTLLNHQGFYFAVFPSVGGRQFEADNIDQMEAVGRYLGRMHQTGANSFLSIARPSV
;
A
#
# COMPACT_ATOMS: atom_id res chain seq x y z
N MET A 1 -28.52 4.73 -25.92
CA MET A 1 -27.62 3.55 -25.84
C MET A 1 -26.23 4.06 -25.48
N GLY A 2 -25.95 4.22 -24.18
CA GLY A 2 -24.64 4.66 -23.71
C GLY A 2 -23.70 3.47 -23.69
N SER A 3 -22.64 3.50 -24.50
CA SER A 3 -21.52 2.57 -24.37
C SER A 3 -20.86 2.83 -23.02
N GLY A 4 -21.29 2.08 -22.01
CA GLY A 4 -20.62 2.01 -20.72
C GLY A 4 -19.23 1.45 -20.95
N TRP A 5 -18.25 2.34 -21.08
CA TRP A 5 -16.84 2.00 -20.93
C TRP A 5 -16.68 1.51 -19.48
N ILE A 6 -16.86 0.22 -19.26
CA ILE A 6 -16.44 -0.42 -18.03
C ILE A 6 -14.94 -0.67 -18.22
N PRO A 7 -14.05 0.10 -17.59
CA PRO A 7 -12.64 -0.22 -17.66
C PRO A 7 -12.45 -1.63 -17.08
N VAL A 8 -11.93 -2.55 -17.90
CA VAL A 8 -11.51 -3.86 -17.40
C VAL A 8 -10.32 -3.59 -16.49
N LEU A 9 -10.55 -3.70 -15.18
CA LEU A 9 -9.51 -3.53 -14.18
C LEU A 9 -8.66 -4.80 -14.12
N PRO A 10 -7.40 -4.79 -14.59
CA PRO A 10 -6.57 -6.00 -14.57
C PRO A 10 -6.31 -6.41 -13.13
N ARG A 11 -6.65 -7.65 -12.79
CA ARG A 11 -6.39 -8.22 -11.46
C ARG A 11 -4.90 -8.57 -11.34
N LEU A 12 -4.26 -8.13 -10.27
CA LEU A 12 -2.89 -8.51 -9.94
C LEU A 12 -2.87 -9.78 -9.10
N THR A 13 -1.80 -10.57 -9.24
CA THR A 13 -1.61 -11.81 -8.47
C THR A 13 -1.28 -11.48 -7.01
N ALA A 14 -2.33 -11.33 -6.20
CA ALA A 14 -2.22 -11.17 -4.75
C ALA A 14 -3.01 -12.30 -4.05
N MET A 15 -2.33 -13.07 -3.20
CA MET A 15 -2.97 -14.19 -2.50
C MET A 15 -3.86 -13.72 -1.35
N LYS A 16 -3.47 -12.65 -0.65
CA LYS A 16 -4.15 -12.18 0.57
C LYS A 16 -5.29 -11.21 0.28
N ASN A 17 -5.17 -10.30 -0.68
CA ASN A 17 -6.17 -9.26 -0.96
C ASN A 17 -6.61 -9.30 -2.42
N ARG A 18 -7.78 -8.70 -2.73
CA ARG A 18 -8.18 -8.47 -4.12
C ARG A 18 -7.54 -7.16 -4.57
N VAL A 19 -6.59 -7.23 -5.50
CA VAL A 19 -5.84 -6.08 -6.00
C VAL A 19 -6.10 -5.92 -7.49
N TYR A 20 -6.43 -4.70 -7.90
CA TYR A 20 -6.67 -4.37 -9.30
C TYR A 20 -5.90 -3.11 -9.69
N GLN A 21 -5.47 -3.02 -10.95
CA GLN A 21 -4.81 -1.85 -11.49
C GLN A 21 -5.78 -0.98 -12.31
N PHE A 22 -5.60 0.34 -12.27
CA PHE A 22 -6.33 1.29 -13.12
C PHE A 22 -5.44 2.47 -13.51
N GLN A 23 -5.95 3.32 -14.42
CA GLN A 23 -5.36 4.60 -14.78
C GLN A 23 -6.33 5.73 -14.50
N ASP A 24 -5.82 6.89 -14.11
CA ASP A 24 -6.60 8.13 -14.08
C ASP A 24 -6.64 8.80 -15.47
N GLU A 25 -7.28 9.97 -15.55
CA GLU A 25 -7.40 10.77 -16.78
C GLU A 25 -6.04 11.25 -17.31
N ASP A 26 -5.06 11.42 -16.42
CA ASP A 26 -3.66 11.79 -16.73
C ASP A 26 -2.79 10.57 -17.09
N ARG A 27 -3.39 9.38 -17.25
CA ARG A 27 -2.72 8.10 -17.53
C ARG A 27 -1.74 7.64 -16.44
N ARG A 28 -1.85 8.17 -15.23
CA ARG A 28 -1.08 7.69 -14.07
C ARG A 28 -1.67 6.36 -13.60
N ARG A 29 -0.80 5.39 -13.32
CA ARG A 29 -1.22 4.05 -12.89
C ARG A 29 -1.39 4.00 -11.39
N PHE A 30 -2.46 3.37 -10.95
CA PHE A 30 -2.77 3.11 -9.54
C PHE A 30 -3.15 1.65 -9.35
N VAL A 31 -3.05 1.20 -8.11
CA VAL A 31 -3.62 -0.08 -7.68
C VAL A 31 -4.62 0.17 -6.56
N VAL A 32 -5.77 -0.49 -6.63
CA VAL A 32 -6.73 -0.55 -5.53
C VAL A 32 -6.56 -1.88 -4.81
N LYS A 33 -6.42 -1.85 -3.49
CA LYS A 33 -6.31 -3.01 -2.60
C LYS A 33 -7.58 -3.09 -1.77
N PHE A 34 -8.43 -4.08 -2.06
CA PHE A 34 -9.57 -4.41 -1.21
C PHE A 34 -9.13 -5.38 -0.11
N TYR A 35 -9.28 -4.95 1.14
CA TYR A 35 -8.97 -5.75 2.31
C TYR A 35 -10.03 -6.85 2.47
N ARG A 36 -9.61 -8.04 2.91
CA ARG A 36 -10.57 -9.09 3.26
C ARG A 36 -11.39 -8.65 4.48
N PRO A 37 -12.72 -8.75 4.43
CA PRO A 37 -13.55 -8.53 5.61
C PRO A 37 -13.08 -9.39 6.79
N GLU A 38 -13.27 -8.87 8.00
CA GLU A 38 -13.01 -9.56 9.29
C GLU A 38 -11.55 -10.00 9.53
N ARG A 39 -10.62 -9.72 8.61
CA ARG A 39 -9.20 -10.05 8.80
C ARG A 39 -8.45 -8.98 9.60
N TRP A 40 -8.83 -7.72 9.40
CA TRP A 40 -8.21 -6.56 10.04
C TRP A 40 -9.30 -5.57 10.42
N THR A 41 -9.16 -4.94 11.59
CA THR A 41 -10.00 -3.79 11.96
C THR A 41 -9.61 -2.56 11.15
N ALA A 42 -10.49 -1.55 11.12
CA ALA A 42 -10.16 -0.28 10.47
C ALA A 42 -8.91 0.36 11.11
N ASP A 43 -8.80 0.31 12.43
CA ASP A 43 -7.65 0.86 13.17
C ASP A 43 -6.34 0.17 12.80
N GLN A 44 -6.35 -1.15 12.64
CA GLN A 44 -5.17 -1.91 12.16
C GLN A 44 -4.73 -1.49 10.77
N ILE A 45 -5.68 -1.26 9.87
CA ILE A 45 -5.38 -0.82 8.51
C ILE A 45 -4.87 0.63 8.51
N LEU A 46 -5.48 1.50 9.31
CA LEU A 46 -5.04 2.88 9.48
C LEU A 46 -3.65 2.99 10.12
N GLU A 47 -3.30 2.09 11.04
CA GLU A 47 -1.96 1.98 11.61
C GLU A 47 -0.93 1.59 10.53
N GLU A 48 -1.24 0.62 9.65
CA GLU A 48 -0.42 0.31 8.46
C GLU A 48 -0.26 1.54 7.55
N HIS A 49 -1.34 2.28 7.30
CA HIS A 49 -1.32 3.49 6.46
C HIS A 49 -0.46 4.59 7.05
N GLN A 50 -0.60 4.86 8.35
CA GLN A 50 0.19 5.86 9.05
C GLN A 50 1.67 5.51 9.02
N PHE A 51 2.01 4.23 9.26
CA PHE A 51 3.40 3.79 9.20
C PHE A 51 3.98 3.93 7.79
N ALA A 52 3.25 3.54 6.74
CA ALA A 52 3.69 3.72 5.36
C ALA A 52 3.94 5.19 5.00
N LEU A 53 3.08 6.11 5.48
CA LEU A 53 3.27 7.55 5.29
C LEU A 53 4.51 8.08 6.03
N GLN A 54 4.76 7.62 7.26
CA GLN A 54 5.96 7.97 8.02
C GLN A 54 7.23 7.48 7.32
N LEU A 55 7.21 6.25 6.80
CA LEU A 55 8.33 5.70 6.03
C LEU A 55 8.66 6.53 4.79
N VAL A 56 7.65 7.04 4.07
CA VAL A 56 7.89 7.96 2.95
C VAL A 56 8.52 9.27 3.43
N ASN A 57 8.07 9.83 4.55
CA ASN A 57 8.65 11.04 5.14
C ASN A 57 10.10 10.83 5.59
N ASP A 58 10.44 9.63 6.05
CA ASP A 58 11.81 9.22 6.43
C ASP A 58 12.63 8.68 5.24
N GLU A 59 12.21 8.99 4.01
CA GLU A 59 12.88 8.65 2.75
C GLU A 59 13.12 7.14 2.55
N VAL A 60 12.19 6.30 3.02
CA VAL A 60 12.17 4.87 2.71
C VAL A 60 11.28 4.65 1.47
N PRO A 61 11.77 3.95 0.43
CA PRO A 61 11.07 3.81 -0.84
C PRO A 61 9.93 2.79 -0.75
N VAL A 62 8.80 3.22 -0.18
CA VAL A 62 7.55 2.43 -0.11
C VAL A 62 6.42 3.17 -0.84
N ALA A 63 5.43 2.42 -1.30
CA ALA A 63 4.19 2.99 -1.82
C ALA A 63 3.21 3.25 -0.67
N ALA A 64 3.06 4.51 -0.26
CA ALA A 64 2.03 4.92 0.70
C ALA A 64 0.65 5.05 0.03
N PRO A 65 -0.46 4.87 0.77
CA PRO A 65 -1.81 5.03 0.23
C PRO A 65 -2.09 6.50 -0.12
N VAL A 66 -2.84 6.72 -1.20
CA VAL A 66 -3.35 8.03 -1.61
C VAL A 66 -4.47 8.46 -0.67
N ALA A 67 -4.41 9.71 -0.19
CA ALA A 67 -5.47 10.29 0.61
C ALA A 67 -6.57 10.89 -0.28
N PHE A 68 -7.82 10.55 0.00
CA PHE A 68 -9.01 11.18 -0.56
C PHE A 68 -9.73 11.93 0.56
N ASN A 69 -9.85 13.24 0.45
CA ASN A 69 -10.43 14.11 1.49
C ASN A 69 -9.80 13.88 2.89
N GLY A 70 -8.48 13.67 2.93
CA GLY A 70 -7.74 13.41 4.17
C GLY A 70 -7.83 11.97 4.70
N GLN A 71 -8.53 11.07 4.01
CA GLN A 71 -8.66 9.67 4.41
C GLN A 71 -7.94 8.74 3.43
N THR A 72 -7.19 7.79 3.96
CA THR A 72 -6.47 6.76 3.17
C THR A 72 -7.21 5.43 3.14
N LEU A 73 -8.01 5.15 4.18
CA LEU A 73 -8.90 4.00 4.26
C LEU A 73 -10.31 4.39 3.84
N LEU A 74 -10.81 3.75 2.78
CA LEU A 74 -12.13 3.97 2.21
C LEU A 74 -13.02 2.75 2.46
N ASN A 75 -14.33 2.93 2.42
CA ASN A 75 -15.29 1.83 2.52
C ASN A 75 -16.29 1.90 1.36
N HIS A 76 -16.57 0.74 0.75
CA HIS A 76 -17.65 0.60 -0.22
C HIS A 76 -18.34 -0.75 -0.03
N GLN A 77 -19.66 -0.74 0.16
CA GLN A 77 -20.48 -1.95 0.34
C GLN A 77 -19.93 -2.91 1.41
N GLY A 78 -19.40 -2.38 2.52
CA GLY A 78 -18.84 -3.18 3.61
C GLY A 78 -17.40 -3.69 3.37
N PHE A 79 -16.79 -3.35 2.24
CA PHE A 79 -15.38 -3.65 1.97
C PHE A 79 -14.52 -2.43 2.21
N TYR A 80 -13.51 -2.59 3.07
CA TYR A 80 -12.45 -1.62 3.19
C TYR A 80 -11.50 -1.70 2.00
N PHE A 81 -11.07 -0.56 1.49
CA PHE A 81 -10.09 -0.48 0.41
C PHE A 81 -9.21 0.77 0.53
N ALA A 82 -8.05 0.70 -0.11
CA ALA A 82 -7.14 1.83 -0.26
C ALA A 82 -6.54 1.83 -1.67
N VAL A 83 -6.17 3.02 -2.15
CA VAL A 83 -5.53 3.21 -3.46
C VAL A 83 -4.06 3.56 -3.25
N PHE A 84 -3.18 2.97 -4.03
CA PHE A 84 -1.74 3.19 -3.96
C PHE A 84 -1.22 3.57 -5.36
N PRO A 85 -0.19 4.42 -5.45
CA PRO A 85 0.54 4.60 -6.70
C PRO A 85 1.04 3.24 -7.21
N SER A 86 0.87 2.96 -8.50
CA SER A 86 1.45 1.76 -9.11
C SER A 86 2.94 2.00 -9.31
N VAL A 87 3.74 1.44 -8.40
CA VAL A 87 5.20 1.49 -8.48
C VAL A 87 5.67 0.37 -9.40
N GLY A 88 6.23 0.75 -10.56
CA GLY A 88 6.98 -0.17 -11.39
C GLY A 88 8.37 -0.40 -10.80
N GLY A 89 8.99 -1.53 -11.10
CA GLY A 89 10.35 -1.82 -10.67
C GLY A 89 10.91 -3.00 -11.45
N ARG A 90 12.24 -3.09 -11.49
CA ARG A 90 12.90 -4.32 -11.91
C ARG A 90 12.86 -5.31 -10.75
N GLN A 91 12.95 -6.60 -11.08
CA GLN A 91 13.11 -7.62 -10.06
C GLN A 91 14.41 -7.35 -9.30
N PHE A 92 14.36 -7.51 -7.97
CA PHE A 92 15.54 -7.44 -7.13
C PHE A 92 16.49 -8.61 -7.41
N GLU A 93 17.77 -8.31 -7.59
CA GLU A 93 18.85 -9.28 -7.83
C GLU A 93 19.64 -9.48 -6.54
N ALA A 94 19.43 -10.61 -5.85
CA ALA A 94 20.01 -10.85 -4.53
C ALA A 94 21.53 -11.11 -4.55
N ASP A 95 22.09 -11.45 -5.71
CA ASP A 95 23.52 -11.60 -5.97
C ASP A 95 24.21 -10.28 -6.29
N ASN A 96 23.44 -9.20 -6.53
CA ASN A 96 23.96 -7.86 -6.72
C ASN A 96 24.18 -7.18 -5.35
N ILE A 97 25.45 -7.08 -4.94
CA ILE A 97 25.85 -6.54 -3.64
C ILE A 97 25.39 -5.09 -3.46
N ASP A 98 25.43 -4.26 -4.52
CA ASP A 98 25.01 -2.86 -4.45
C ASP A 98 23.50 -2.75 -4.16
N GLN A 99 22.69 -3.61 -4.78
CA GLN A 99 21.26 -3.68 -4.48
C GLN A 99 21.02 -4.19 -3.05
N MET A 100 21.80 -5.16 -2.59
CA MET A 100 21.70 -5.70 -1.24
C MET A 100 22.05 -4.64 -0.18
N GLU A 101 23.09 -3.85 -0.40
CA GLU A 101 23.47 -2.73 0.48
C GLU A 101 22.34 -1.69 0.53
N ALA A 102 21.76 -1.34 -0.62
CA ALA A 102 20.63 -0.42 -0.67
C ALA A 102 19.43 -0.96 0.13
N VAL A 103 19.09 -2.24 -0.02
CA VAL A 103 18.04 -2.90 0.77
C VAL A 103 18.37 -2.84 2.27
N GLY A 104 19.59 -3.19 2.67
CA GLY A 104 20.03 -3.14 4.07
C GLY A 104 19.91 -1.74 4.67
N ARG A 105 20.30 -0.70 3.93
CA ARG A 105 20.14 0.70 4.33
C ARG A 105 18.68 1.10 4.52
N TYR A 106 17.79 0.72 3.60
CA TYR A 106 16.36 1.02 3.73
C TYR A 106 15.68 0.23 4.85
N LEU A 107 16.11 -1.02 5.10
CA LEU A 107 15.66 -1.79 6.26
C LEU A 107 16.08 -1.14 7.58
N GLY A 108 17.31 -0.66 7.67
CA GLY A 108 17.79 0.09 8.83
C GLY A 108 16.95 1.34 9.11
N ARG A 109 16.66 2.14 8.07
CA ARG A 109 15.75 3.30 8.18
C ARG A 109 14.35 2.88 8.60
N MET A 110 13.79 1.83 8.01
CA MET A 110 12.47 1.31 8.37
C MET A 110 12.40 0.89 9.84
N HIS A 111 13.43 0.23 10.37
CA HIS A 111 13.52 -0.10 11.79
C HIS A 111 13.61 1.15 12.68
N GLN A 112 14.38 2.16 12.25
CA GLN A 112 14.48 3.42 12.98
C GLN A 112 13.15 4.16 13.05
N THR A 113 12.42 4.28 11.94
CA THR A 113 11.05 4.82 11.91
C THR A 113 10.14 4.01 12.83
N GLY A 114 10.14 2.68 12.70
CA GLY A 114 9.29 1.80 13.50
C GLY A 114 9.56 1.87 15.01
N ALA A 115 10.80 2.14 15.42
CA ALA A 115 11.16 2.33 16.83
C ALA A 115 10.72 3.70 17.39
N ASN A 116 10.65 4.72 16.53
CA ASN A 116 10.23 6.07 16.89
C ASN A 116 8.71 6.29 16.76
N SER A 117 8.03 5.41 16.01
CA SER A 117 6.58 5.44 15.85
C SER A 117 5.89 4.69 16.98
N PHE A 118 4.90 5.33 17.61
CA PHE A 118 4.03 4.72 18.61
C PHE A 118 3.03 3.74 17.94
N LEU A 119 3.53 2.63 17.39
CA LEU A 119 2.74 1.55 16.80
C LEU A 119 2.39 0.53 17.88
N SER A 120 1.41 0.83 18.73
CA SER A 120 1.06 -0.06 19.85
C SER A 120 -0.44 -0.17 20.16
N ILE A 121 -1.34 0.36 19.33
CA ILE A 121 -2.76 0.45 19.71
C ILE A 121 -3.59 -0.70 19.13
N ALA A 122 -3.28 -1.24 17.94
CA ALA A 122 -4.16 -2.19 17.28
C ALA A 122 -3.52 -3.57 17.00
N ARG A 123 -2.56 -4.04 17.81
CA ARG A 123 -2.04 -5.43 17.64
C ARG A 123 -3.19 -6.45 17.78
N PRO A 124 -3.29 -7.44 16.89
CA PRO A 124 -4.25 -8.52 17.08
C PRO A 124 -3.97 -9.22 18.41
N SER A 125 -5.00 -9.36 19.24
CA SER A 125 -4.96 -10.24 20.41
C SER A 125 -4.66 -11.65 19.91
N VAL A 126 -3.58 -12.25 20.40
CA VAL A 126 -3.23 -13.66 20.19
C VAL A 126 -4.31 -14.54 20.81
#